data_AF-A0A4V3GLJ8-F1
#
_entry.id   AF-A0A4V3GLJ8-F1
#
_cell.length_a   1.000
_cell.length_b   1.000
_cell.length_c   1.000
_cell.angle_alpha   90.00
_cell.angle_beta   90.00
_cell.angle_gamma   90.00
#
_symmetry.space_group_name_H-M   'P 1'
#
loop_
_entity.id
_entity.type
_entity.pdbx_description
1 polymer ?
#
loop_
_entity_poly.entity_id
_entity_poly.type
_entity_poly.pdbx_seq_one_letter_code
_entity_poly.pdbx_strand_id
1 'polypeptide(L)'
;MENRLPSPLGEDILTNHLQGVKQAEREGFEAGVKRGRNALFWIAVLLVLSQTLISYARQELTLQFLGLVLFFGTFFAAMGFYTHKRPFVALLAGTLGYISLWVIDLACGYARGGANMATGVLVRVAFTIFLIRALPAARRLEQLKRNG
;
A
#
# COMPACT_ATOMS: atom_id res chain seq x y z
N MET A 1 7.22 -21.48 -51.81
CA MET A 1 6.69 -21.17 -50.46
C MET A 1 6.35 -19.70 -50.46
N GLU A 2 5.07 -19.36 -50.58
CA GLU A 2 4.63 -17.97 -50.71
C GLU A 2 4.70 -17.28 -49.34
N ASN A 3 5.69 -16.41 -49.18
CA ASN A 3 5.82 -15.58 -48.01
C ASN A 3 4.76 -14.48 -48.08
N ARG A 4 3.55 -14.79 -47.60
CA ARG A 4 2.47 -13.79 -47.47
C ARG A 4 2.84 -12.86 -46.32
N LEU A 5 3.49 -11.75 -46.67
CA LEU A 5 3.60 -10.60 -45.78
C LEU A 5 2.18 -10.23 -45.31
N PRO A 6 1.95 -9.99 -44.00
CA PRO A 6 0.65 -9.58 -43.51
C PRO A 6 0.20 -8.32 -44.25
N SER A 7 -1.07 -8.26 -44.64
CA SER A 7 -1.62 -7.08 -45.30
C SER A 7 -1.56 -5.87 -44.34
N PRO A 8 -1.33 -4.64 -44.85
CA PRO A 8 -1.27 -3.44 -44.01
C PRO A 8 -2.56 -3.25 -43.18
N LEU A 9 -3.70 -3.73 -43.67
CA LEU A 9 -4.97 -3.73 -42.97
C LEU A 9 -5.01 -4.68 -41.75
N GLY A 10 -4.34 -5.84 -41.85
CA GLY A 10 -4.23 -6.78 -40.74
C GLY A 10 -3.30 -6.29 -39.65
N GLU A 11 -2.23 -5.59 -40.03
CA GLU A 11 -1.25 -5.01 -39.10
C GLU A 11 -1.85 -3.85 -38.27
N ASP A 12 -2.69 -3.00 -38.87
CA ASP A 12 -3.38 -1.90 -38.18
C ASP A 12 -4.43 -2.38 -37.17
N ILE A 13 -5.19 -3.44 -37.50
CA ILE A 13 -6.19 -4.02 -36.60
C ILE A 13 -5.50 -4.71 -35.41
N LEU A 14 -4.42 -5.45 -35.67
CA LEU A 14 -3.60 -6.07 -34.62
C LEU A 14 -2.99 -5.00 -33.71
N THR A 15 -2.47 -3.91 -34.28
CA THR A 15 -1.85 -2.83 -33.51
C THR A 15 -2.88 -2.11 -32.63
N ASN A 16 -4.05 -1.76 -33.15
CA ASN A 16 -5.14 -1.16 -32.36
C ASN A 16 -5.61 -2.10 -31.24
N HIS A 17 -5.75 -3.40 -31.53
CA HIS A 17 -6.15 -4.38 -30.52
C HIS A 17 -5.10 -4.53 -29.42
N LEU A 18 -3.82 -4.62 -29.78
CA LEU A 18 -2.70 -4.69 -28.83
C LEU A 18 -2.59 -3.42 -27.97
N GLN A 19 -2.84 -2.25 -28.55
CA GLN A 19 -2.87 -0.99 -27.82
C GLN A 19 -4.04 -0.96 -26.82
N GLY A 20 -5.23 -1.37 -27.23
CA GLY A 20 -6.40 -1.46 -26.34
C GLY A 20 -6.17 -2.40 -25.15
N VAL A 21 -5.58 -3.58 -25.39
CA VAL A 21 -5.23 -4.54 -24.32
C VAL A 21 -4.19 -3.96 -23.37
N LYS A 22 -3.11 -3.35 -23.90
CA LYS A 22 -2.08 -2.70 -23.06
C LYS A 22 -2.63 -1.55 -22.23
N GLN A 23 -3.57 -0.78 -22.78
CA GLN A 23 -4.21 0.32 -22.07
C GLN A 23 -5.11 -0.17 -20.93
N ALA A 24 -5.94 -1.18 -21.20
CA ALA A 24 -6.76 -1.82 -20.16
C ALA A 24 -5.90 -2.46 -19.05
N GLU A 25 -4.76 -3.07 -19.40
CA GLU A 25 -3.83 -3.65 -18.43
C GLU A 25 -3.19 -2.57 -17.54
N ARG A 26 -2.77 -1.44 -18.12
CA ARG A 26 -2.25 -0.28 -17.39
C ARG A 26 -3.28 0.27 -16.41
N GLU A 27 -4.52 0.47 -16.85
CA GLU A 27 -5.61 0.95 -15.99
C GLU A 27 -5.89 0.01 -14.82
N GLY A 28 -5.85 -1.31 -15.06
CA GLY A 28 -5.96 -2.33 -14.02
C GLY A 28 -4.86 -2.21 -12.96
N PHE A 29 -3.61 -2.01 -13.37
CA PHE A 29 -2.50 -1.81 -12.44
C PHE A 29 -2.62 -0.49 -11.67
N GLU A 30 -3.03 0.59 -12.33
CA GLU A 30 -3.25 1.88 -11.66
C GLU A 30 -4.33 1.79 -10.59
N ALA A 31 -5.43 1.08 -10.87
CA ALA A 31 -6.48 0.85 -9.89
C ALA A 31 -5.95 0.08 -8.66
N GLY A 32 -5.11 -0.94 -8.89
CA GLY A 32 -4.43 -1.68 -7.81
C GLY A 32 -3.54 -0.79 -6.94
N VAL A 33 -2.73 0.07 -7.57
CA VAL A 33 -1.86 1.02 -6.87
C VAL A 33 -2.68 2.07 -6.11
N LYS A 34 -3.77 2.59 -6.69
CA LYS A 34 -4.66 3.54 -6.02
C LYS A 34 -5.27 2.94 -4.76
N ARG A 35 -5.67 1.66 -4.78
CA ARG A 35 -6.15 0.95 -3.58
C ARG A 35 -5.07 0.83 -2.51
N GLY A 36 -3.86 0.44 -2.88
CA GLY A 36 -2.72 0.36 -1.95
C GLY A 36 -2.37 1.73 -1.34
N ARG A 37 -2.37 2.78 -2.17
CA ARG A 37 -2.16 4.16 -1.72
C ARG A 37 -3.22 4.59 -0.71
N ASN A 38 -4.49 4.34 -1.02
CA ASN A 38 -5.58 4.67 -0.10
C ASN A 38 -5.45 3.87 1.21
N ALA A 39 -5.00 2.61 1.16
CA ALA A 39 -4.73 1.82 2.35
C ALA A 39 -3.64 2.46 3.23
N LEU A 40 -2.56 3.00 2.65
CA LEU A 40 -1.52 3.72 3.41
C LEU A 40 -2.08 4.98 4.11
N PHE A 41 -2.94 5.75 3.43
CA PHE A 41 -3.60 6.91 4.04
C PHE A 41 -4.56 6.51 5.15
N TRP A 42 -5.35 5.45 4.93
CA TRP A 42 -6.22 4.92 5.97
C TRP A 42 -5.42 4.43 7.18
N ILE A 43 -4.29 3.74 6.97
CA ILE A 43 -3.39 3.33 8.05
C ILE A 43 -2.87 4.55 8.80
N ALA A 44 -2.43 5.60 8.12
CA ALA A 44 -1.96 6.83 8.76
C ALA A 44 -3.03 7.44 9.68
N VAL A 45 -4.25 7.59 9.16
CA VAL A 45 -5.38 8.17 9.90
C VAL A 45 -5.81 7.26 11.05
N LEU A 46 -6.00 5.96 10.80
CA LEU A 46 -6.41 5.02 11.84
C LEU A 46 -5.36 4.91 12.95
N LEU A 47 -4.07 4.90 12.60
CA LEU A 47 -2.99 4.84 13.57
C LEU A 47 -3.03 6.06 14.49
N VAL A 48 -3.11 7.27 13.92
CA VAL A 48 -3.15 8.49 14.73
C VAL A 48 -4.40 8.54 15.59
N LEU A 49 -5.58 8.27 15.02
CA LEU A 49 -6.84 8.31 15.75
C LEU A 49 -6.92 7.24 16.84
N SER A 50 -6.62 5.98 16.51
CA SER A 50 -6.71 4.88 17.48
C SER A 50 -5.74 5.06 18.63
N GLN A 51 -4.48 5.39 18.36
CA GLN A 51 -3.48 5.58 19.40
C GLN A 51 -3.79 6.79 20.28
N THR A 52 -4.24 7.90 19.69
CA THR A 52 -4.64 9.09 20.46
C THR A 52 -5.84 8.80 21.37
N LEU A 53 -6.87 8.12 20.85
CA LEU A 53 -8.06 7.75 21.63
C LEU A 53 -7.74 6.77 22.76
N ILE A 54 -6.91 5.76 22.49
CA ILE A 54 -6.49 4.78 23.50
C ILE A 54 -5.70 5.47 24.61
N SER A 55 -4.74 6.33 24.26
CA SER A 55 -3.93 7.03 25.25
C SER A 55 -4.70 8.09 26.02
N TYR A 56 -5.67 8.76 25.38
CA TYR A 56 -6.59 9.65 26.08
C TYR A 56 -7.45 8.89 27.10
N ALA A 57 -8.03 7.75 26.71
CA ALA A 57 -8.83 6.92 27.60
C ALA A 57 -8.03 6.35 28.78
N ARG A 58 -6.73 6.11 28.60
CA ARG A 58 -5.82 5.61 29.64
C ARG A 58 -5.15 6.70 30.47
N GLN A 59 -5.39 7.99 30.16
CA GLN A 59 -4.70 9.13 30.78
C GLN A 59 -3.16 9.07 30.62
N GLU A 60 -2.68 8.42 29.56
CA GLU A 60 -1.25 8.24 29.25
C GLU A 60 -0.79 9.19 28.12
N LEU A 61 -1.59 10.22 27.82
CA LEU A 61 -1.29 11.17 26.74
C LEU A 61 -0.11 12.06 27.11
N THR A 62 1.10 11.65 26.72
CA THR A 62 2.31 12.44 26.88
C THR A 62 2.72 13.09 25.55
N LEU A 63 3.43 14.22 25.63
CA LEU A 63 3.94 14.91 24.44
C LEU A 63 4.87 14.01 23.62
N GLN A 64 5.68 13.18 24.28
CA GLN A 64 6.58 12.21 23.67
C GLN A 64 5.80 11.17 22.85
N PHE A 65 4.73 10.62 23.43
CA PHE A 65 3.86 9.66 22.75
C PHE A 65 3.17 10.30 21.53
N LEU A 66 2.63 11.51 21.70
CA LEU A 66 1.98 12.23 20.60
C LEU A 66 2.97 12.49 19.44
N GLY A 67 4.20 12.90 19.75
CA GLY A 67 5.26 13.08 18.76
C GLY A 67 5.57 11.79 17.98
N LEU A 68 5.64 10.66 18.67
CA LEU A 68 5.87 9.34 18.05
C LEU A 68 4.71 8.93 17.13
N VAL A 69 3.47 9.12 17.58
CA VAL A 69 2.26 8.79 16.81
C VAL A 69 2.17 9.65 15.55
N LEU A 70 2.44 10.96 15.66
CA LEU A 70 2.46 11.86 14.51
C LEU A 70 3.62 11.54 13.55
N PHE A 71 4.78 11.16 14.06
CA PHE A 71 5.90 10.72 13.23
C PHE A 71 5.52 9.50 12.38
N PHE A 72 4.92 8.46 12.97
CA PHE A 72 4.49 7.30 12.20
C PHE A 72 3.31 7.61 11.27
N GLY A 73 2.34 8.42 11.71
CA GLY A 73 1.24 8.87 10.86
C GLY A 73 1.72 9.61 9.62
N THR A 74 2.64 10.57 9.80
CA THR A 74 3.25 11.32 8.69
C THR A 74 4.13 10.43 7.82
N PHE A 75 4.84 9.45 8.37
CA PHE A 75 5.59 8.45 7.60
C PHE A 75 4.67 7.67 6.64
N PHE A 76 3.54 7.14 7.12
CA PHE A 76 2.60 6.41 6.25
C PHE A 76 1.94 7.31 5.22
N ALA A 77 1.57 8.54 5.60
CA ALA A 77 1.04 9.52 4.66
C ALA A 77 2.06 9.89 3.58
N ALA A 78 3.33 10.09 3.96
CA ALA A 78 4.43 10.36 3.04
C ALA A 78 4.65 9.21 2.07
N MET A 79 4.60 7.96 2.55
CA MET A 79 4.64 6.78 1.66
C MET A 79 3.44 6.75 0.72
N GLY A 80 2.25 7.09 1.20
CA GLY A 80 1.05 7.28 0.37
C GLY A 80 1.29 8.27 -0.77
N PHE A 81 1.85 9.45 -0.49
CA PHE A 81 2.21 10.41 -1.54
C PHE A 81 3.32 9.92 -2.46
N TYR A 82 4.31 9.20 -1.92
CA TYR A 82 5.45 8.69 -2.68
C TYR A 82 5.07 7.62 -3.72
N THR A 83 3.89 6.99 -3.57
CA THR A 83 3.36 6.04 -4.56
C THR A 83 3.23 6.61 -5.97
N HIS A 84 3.08 7.93 -6.14
CA HIS A 84 3.04 8.56 -7.46
C HIS A 84 4.35 8.40 -8.24
N LYS A 85 5.49 8.54 -7.53
CA LYS A 85 6.83 8.47 -8.11
C LYS A 85 7.32 7.02 -8.21
N ARG A 86 7.26 6.27 -7.10
CA ARG A 86 7.72 4.87 -7.03
C ARG A 86 6.72 4.01 -6.26
N PRO A 87 5.67 3.50 -6.95
CA PRO A 87 4.57 2.80 -6.29
C PRO A 87 5.02 1.52 -5.59
N PHE A 88 5.96 0.76 -6.16
CA PHE A 88 6.43 -0.48 -5.55
C PHE A 88 7.25 -0.20 -4.31
N VAL A 89 8.22 0.71 -4.40
CA VAL A 89 9.07 1.08 -3.25
C VAL A 89 8.24 1.65 -2.10
N ALA A 90 7.30 2.55 -2.41
CA ALA A 90 6.42 3.16 -1.42
C ALA A 90 5.53 2.14 -0.70
N LEU A 91 4.87 1.26 -1.46
CA LEU A 91 4.00 0.23 -0.89
C LEU A 91 4.80 -0.81 -0.11
N LEU A 92 5.98 -1.22 -0.59
CA LEU A 92 6.83 -2.17 0.11
C LEU A 92 7.34 -1.59 1.43
N ALA A 93 7.87 -0.36 1.42
CA ALA A 93 8.37 0.31 2.63
C ALA A 93 7.23 0.54 3.65
N GLY A 94 6.07 0.99 3.18
CA GLY A 94 4.88 1.13 4.03
C GLY A 94 4.41 -0.21 4.59
N THR A 95 4.40 -1.28 3.80
CA THR A 95 4.04 -2.62 4.29
C THR A 95 5.01 -3.12 5.35
N LEU A 96 6.32 -3.00 5.11
CA LEU A 96 7.34 -3.39 6.07
C LEU A 96 7.23 -2.58 7.37
N GLY A 97 7.11 -1.25 7.27
CA GLY A 97 6.93 -0.38 8.43
C GLY A 97 5.68 -0.72 9.24
N TYR A 98 4.57 -1.05 8.55
CA TYR A 98 3.33 -1.46 9.21
C TYR A 98 3.48 -2.78 9.97
N ILE A 99 4.11 -3.78 9.33
CA ILE A 99 4.38 -5.08 9.97
C ILE A 99 5.32 -4.90 11.16
N SER A 100 6.39 -4.09 11.02
CA SER A 100 7.33 -3.81 12.11
C SER A 100 6.64 -3.17 13.32
N LEU A 101 5.78 -2.18 13.11
CA LEU A 101 4.97 -1.59 14.19
C LEU A 101 4.08 -2.63 14.86
N TRP A 102 3.53 -3.55 14.07
CA TRP A 102 2.67 -4.60 14.59
C TRP A 102 3.42 -5.58 15.49
N VAL A 103 4.63 -5.99 15.08
CA VAL A 103 5.51 -6.86 15.85
C VAL A 103 5.96 -6.17 17.14
N ILE A 104 6.30 -4.88 17.09
CA ILE A 104 6.67 -4.10 18.29
C ILE A 104 5.51 -4.01 19.27
N ASP A 105 4.30 -3.68 18.79
CA ASP A 105 3.11 -3.58 19.62
C ASP A 105 2.78 -4.93 20.30
N LEU A 106 2.92 -6.04 19.57
CA LEU A 106 2.74 -7.38 20.11
C LEU A 106 3.79 -7.71 21.18
N ALA A 107 5.07 -7.43 20.91
CA ALA A 107 6.16 -7.67 21.85
C ALA A 107 6.01 -6.86 23.15
N CYS A 108 5.68 -5.56 23.03
CA CYS A 108 5.42 -4.70 24.18
C CYS A 108 4.16 -5.09 24.94
N GLY A 109 3.11 -5.54 24.23
CA GLY A 109 1.88 -6.04 24.85
C GLY A 109 2.12 -7.31 25.67
N TYR A 110 2.99 -8.20 25.20
CA TYR A 110 3.31 -9.46 25.88
C TYR A 110 4.02 -9.20 27.21
N ALA A 111 4.95 -8.23 27.21
CA ALA A 111 5.66 -7.81 28.41
C ALA A 111 4.77 -7.17 29.49
N ARG A 112 3.54 -6.72 29.15
CA ARG A 112 2.63 -6.00 30.05
C ARG A 112 1.43 -6.82 30.54
N GLY A 113 1.43 -8.15 30.39
CA GLY A 113 0.39 -9.01 30.97
C GLY A 113 -0.84 -9.31 30.10
N GLY A 114 -0.77 -9.07 28.78
CA GLY A 114 -1.50 -9.88 27.78
C GLY A 114 -3.04 -9.78 27.65
N ALA A 115 -3.75 -8.98 28.45
CA ALA A 115 -5.23 -9.10 28.51
C ALA A 115 -6.03 -8.52 27.31
N ASN A 116 -5.43 -7.69 26.42
CA ASN A 116 -6.17 -6.96 25.38
C ASN A 116 -5.64 -7.16 23.94
N MET A 117 -4.90 -8.24 23.67
CA MET A 117 -4.21 -8.44 22.38
C MET A 117 -5.14 -8.73 21.19
N ALA A 118 -6.38 -9.18 21.43
CA ALA A 118 -7.29 -9.57 20.36
C ALA A 118 -7.96 -8.36 19.67
N THR A 119 -8.07 -7.22 20.36
CA THR A 119 -8.84 -6.09 19.87
C THR A 119 -8.08 -5.37 18.77
N GLY A 120 -8.59 -5.43 17.54
CA GLY A 120 -8.00 -4.79 16.38
C GLY A 120 -7.07 -5.66 15.54
N VAL A 121 -6.78 -6.91 15.94
CA VAL A 121 -6.01 -7.86 15.11
C VAL A 121 -6.65 -8.05 13.74
N LEU A 122 -7.99 -8.19 13.68
CA LEU A 122 -8.72 -8.35 12.41
C LEU A 122 -8.50 -7.16 11.46
N VAL A 123 -8.57 -5.94 11.98
CA VAL A 123 -8.35 -4.72 11.19
C VAL A 123 -6.93 -4.70 10.65
N ARG A 124 -5.95 -5.06 11.50
CA ARG A 124 -4.54 -5.04 11.13
C ARG A 124 -4.18 -6.12 10.09
N VAL A 125 -4.75 -7.32 10.23
CA VAL A 125 -4.66 -8.38 9.20
C VAL A 125 -5.31 -7.93 7.89
N ALA A 126 -6.49 -7.31 7.94
CA ALA A 126 -7.17 -6.82 6.74
C ALA A 126 -6.31 -5.80 5.97
N PHE A 127 -5.75 -4.80 6.65
CA PHE A 127 -4.84 -3.82 6.03
C PHE A 127 -3.57 -4.47 5.46
N THR A 128 -3.01 -5.45 6.16
CA THR A 128 -1.84 -6.20 5.69
C THR A 128 -2.15 -6.93 4.39
N ILE A 129 -3.30 -7.59 4.30
CA ILE A 129 -3.75 -8.27 3.08
C ILE A 129 -3.96 -7.26 1.93
N PHE A 130 -4.59 -6.12 2.20
CA PHE A 130 -4.77 -5.07 1.19
C PHE A 130 -3.44 -4.53 0.65
N LEU A 131 -2.47 -4.29 1.53
CA LEU A 131 -1.14 -3.82 1.16
C LEU A 131 -0.37 -4.89 0.35
N ILE A 132 -0.33 -6.14 0.82
CA ILE A 132 0.37 -7.24 0.14
C ILE A 132 -0.22 -7.47 -1.25
N ARG A 133 -1.56 -7.46 -1.39
CA ARG A 133 -2.23 -7.62 -2.69
C ARG A 133 -1.96 -6.47 -3.67
N ALA A 134 -1.61 -5.29 -3.18
CA ALA A 134 -1.27 -4.15 -4.04
C ALA A 134 0.17 -4.24 -4.59
N LEU A 135 1.07 -5.01 -3.96
CA LEU A 135 2.49 -5.10 -4.34
C LEU A 135 2.74 -5.61 -5.78
N PRO A 136 2.09 -6.70 -6.26
CA PRO A 136 2.32 -7.20 -7.61
C PRO A 136 1.91 -6.18 -8.69
N ALA A 137 0.77 -5.52 -8.51
CA ALA A 137 0.29 -4.48 -9.41
C ALA A 137 1.24 -3.28 -9.42
N ALA A 138 1.73 -2.87 -8.24
CA ALA A 138 2.70 -1.79 -8.10
C ALA A 138 4.03 -2.08 -8.78
N ARG A 139 4.53 -3.32 -8.66
CA ARG A 139 5.77 -3.76 -9.32
C ARG A 139 5.67 -3.65 -10.85
N ARG A 140 4.56 -4.14 -11.41
CA ARG A 140 4.32 -4.08 -12.86
C ARG A 140 4.15 -2.65 -13.35
N LEU A 141 3.43 -1.80 -12.61
CA LEU A 141 3.28 -0.39 -12.94
C LEU A 141 4.62 0.37 -12.91
N GLU A 142 5.46 0.10 -11.91
CA GLU A 142 6.78 0.74 -11.82
C GLU A 142 7.71 0.30 -12.96
N GLN A 143 7.66 -0.98 -13.34
CA GLN A 143 8.39 -1.48 -14.50
C GLN A 143 7.92 -0.81 -15.81
N LEU A 144 6.61 -0.65 -15.99
CA LEU A 144 6.04 0.05 -17.16
C LEU A 144 6.45 1.53 -17.19
N LYS A 145 6.50 2.20 -16.04
CA LYS A 145 6.97 3.60 -15.93
C LYS A 145 8.48 3.75 -16.13
N ARG A 146 9.26 2.70 -15.90
CA ARG A 146 10.72 2.73 -16.04
C ARG A 146 11.18 2.35 -17.45
N ASN A 147 10.40 1.53 -18.15
CA ASN A 147 10.73 0.97 -19.46
C ASN A 147 9.95 1.61 -20.63
N GLY A 148 9.06 2.56 -20.36
CA GLY A 148 8.36 3.38 -21.35
C GLY A 148 8.75 4.83 -21.20
#